data_AF-A0A3C1NEP8-F1
#
_entry.id   AF-A0A3C1NEP8-F1
#
_cell.length_a   1.000
_cell.length_b   1.000
_cell.length_c   1.000
_cell.angle_alpha   90.00
_cell.angle_beta   90.00
_cell.angle_gamma   90.00
#
_symmetry.space_group_name_H-M   'P 1'
#
loop_
_entity.id
_entity.type
_entity.pdbx_description
1 polymer ?
#
loop_
_entity_poly.entity_id
_entity_poly.type
_entity_poly.pdbx_seq_one_letter_code
_entity_poly.pdbx_strand_id
1 'polypeptide(L)'
;MNLEVVKNYYGKVLKSSEDLKTSACCDGGSVPAHLEPLLANVHEEVRAKYYGCGIVVPAALEGRRVLDLGSGSGRDVYLVAQLVGPVGEVVGVDMTDEQLATAETHIDWHMRQFGHERRNVRFLKGYIEKLDELGLEPASFDVVVSNCVINLSIDKPAVLRGAFDLLKPGGELHFADVYCDRRLSDSVRADPVLYGECLGGALYWNDFLPLAKRAGFLDPRLVTSRPLDIKNEAIKRKLGQAQFFSATYRLFKLDGLETACEDYGQAVVYRGSVAEEPDAFALDGHHLIERGKVFPVCGNTWCMLADTRFAPHFDFIGDFGTHYGIFPGCGTSIPFATTAAASPSKSSSGCC
;
A
#
# COMPACT_ATOMS: atom_id res chain seq x y z
N MET A 1 -20.70 13.89 -5.74
CA MET A 1 -20.65 13.16 -4.46
C MET A 1 -20.00 14.08 -3.44
N ASN A 2 -20.47 14.11 -2.18
CA ASN A 2 -20.13 15.17 -1.22
C ASN A 2 -19.17 14.63 -0.14
N LEU A 3 -17.96 15.21 -0.03
CA LEU A 3 -16.97 14.90 1.01
C LEU A 3 -17.56 15.03 2.43
N GLU A 4 -18.56 15.89 2.61
CA GLU A 4 -19.27 16.02 3.88
C GLU A 4 -20.00 14.74 4.30
N VAL A 5 -20.46 13.92 3.36
CA VAL A 5 -21.11 12.64 3.69
C VAL A 5 -20.09 11.67 4.28
N VAL A 6 -18.91 11.58 3.67
CA VAL A 6 -17.80 10.75 4.17
C VAL A 6 -17.33 11.27 5.52
N LYS A 7 -17.10 12.59 5.65
CA LYS A 7 -16.69 13.22 6.91
C LYS A 7 -17.69 12.97 8.03
N ASN A 8 -18.99 13.15 7.77
CA ASN A 8 -20.02 12.89 8.78
C ASN A 8 -20.12 11.39 9.12
N TYR A 9 -19.96 10.50 8.13
CA TYR A 9 -20.01 9.06 8.36
C TYR A 9 -18.91 8.59 9.31
N TYR A 10 -17.65 8.93 9.02
CA TYR A 10 -16.49 8.52 9.82
C TYR A 10 -16.29 9.35 11.10
N GLY A 11 -16.79 10.58 11.15
CA GLY A 11 -16.67 11.45 12.31
C GLY A 11 -17.78 11.31 13.35
N LYS A 12 -19.01 10.95 12.92
CA LYS A 12 -20.20 11.01 13.80
C LYS A 12 -21.09 9.78 13.77
N VAL A 13 -21.13 9.05 12.65
CA VAL A 13 -22.05 7.91 12.48
C VAL A 13 -21.40 6.62 12.98
N LEU A 14 -20.16 6.34 12.57
CA LEU A 14 -19.42 5.18 13.04
C LEU A 14 -18.97 5.38 14.49
N LYS A 15 -19.33 4.44 15.37
CA LYS A 15 -18.91 4.42 16.77
C LYS A 15 -17.99 3.23 17.09
N SER A 16 -18.09 2.14 16.34
CA SER A 16 -17.17 1.00 16.41
C SER A 16 -17.03 0.31 15.05
N SER A 17 -16.00 -0.53 14.89
CA SER A 17 -15.81 -1.36 13.70
C SER A 17 -16.92 -2.42 13.50
N GLU A 18 -17.73 -2.68 14.53
CA GLU A 18 -18.90 -3.59 14.46
C GLU A 18 -20.09 -2.95 13.72
N ASP A 19 -20.09 -1.63 13.52
CA ASP A 19 -21.12 -0.91 12.77
C ASP A 19 -21.02 -1.13 11.24
N LEU A 20 -19.91 -1.72 10.77
CA LEU A 20 -19.65 -2.00 9.35
C LEU A 20 -20.48 -3.21 8.87
N LYS A 21 -21.13 -3.07 7.71
CA LYS A 21 -22.08 -4.07 7.19
C LYS A 21 -21.44 -5.09 6.26
N THR A 22 -20.16 -4.89 5.92
CA THR A 22 -19.38 -5.80 5.07
C THR A 22 -18.01 -6.06 5.68
N SER A 23 -17.39 -7.19 5.34
CA SER A 23 -15.98 -7.44 5.70
C SER A 23 -15.00 -6.70 4.79
N ALA A 24 -15.45 -5.70 4.01
CA ALA A 24 -14.56 -4.89 3.21
C ALA A 24 -13.67 -4.04 4.13
N CYS A 25 -14.25 -3.47 5.17
CA CYS A 25 -13.57 -2.70 6.23
C CYS A 25 -13.37 -3.51 7.52
N CYS A 26 -13.69 -4.81 7.54
CA CYS A 26 -13.41 -5.69 8.68
C CYS A 26 -12.27 -6.64 8.34
N ASP A 27 -11.32 -6.74 9.28
CA ASP A 27 -10.12 -7.53 9.13
C ASP A 27 -10.45 -9.01 8.88
N GLY A 28 -9.91 -9.54 7.79
CA GLY A 28 -9.90 -10.98 7.50
C GLY A 28 -8.51 -11.60 7.70
N GLY A 29 -7.50 -10.78 8.05
CA GLY A 29 -6.16 -11.22 8.40
C GLY A 29 -5.93 -11.03 9.90
N SER A 30 -5.20 -11.95 10.54
CA SER A 30 -4.63 -11.65 11.85
C SER A 30 -3.57 -10.57 11.68
N VAL A 31 -3.50 -9.61 12.61
CA VAL A 31 -2.34 -8.72 12.74
C VAL A 31 -1.07 -9.59 12.72
N PRO A 32 -0.04 -9.26 11.92
CA PRO A 32 1.21 -10.00 11.94
C PRO A 32 1.77 -10.08 13.37
N ALA A 33 2.20 -11.26 13.80
CA ALA A 33 2.58 -11.51 15.20
C ALA A 33 3.65 -10.53 15.74
N HIS A 34 4.55 -10.06 14.88
CA HIS A 34 5.58 -9.08 15.26
C HIS A 34 5.02 -7.66 15.51
N LEU A 35 3.83 -7.34 14.99
CA LEU A 35 3.15 -6.05 15.20
C LEU A 35 2.20 -6.07 16.41
N GLU A 36 1.80 -7.24 16.91
CA GLU A 36 0.91 -7.35 18.08
C GLU A 36 1.46 -6.62 19.33
N PRO A 37 2.75 -6.77 19.70
CA PRO A 37 3.31 -6.03 20.83
C PRO A 37 3.29 -4.51 20.61
N LEU A 38 3.53 -4.06 19.37
CA LEU A 38 3.53 -2.64 19.04
C LEU A 38 2.12 -2.04 19.14
N LEU A 39 1.10 -2.79 18.69
CA LEU A 39 -0.30 -2.40 18.89
C LEU A 39 -0.71 -2.39 20.36
N ALA A 40 -0.20 -3.33 21.16
CA ALA A 40 -0.50 -3.37 22.58
C ALA A 40 -0.01 -2.09 23.30
N ASN A 41 1.06 -1.47 22.78
CA ASN A 41 1.58 -0.19 23.26
C ASN A 41 0.82 1.04 22.75
N VAL A 42 -0.21 0.87 21.91
CA VAL A 42 -1.09 1.98 21.47
C VAL A 42 -2.25 2.13 22.43
N HIS A 43 -2.59 3.39 22.78
CA HIS A 43 -3.64 3.72 23.73
C HIS A 43 -5.00 3.11 23.31
N GLU A 44 -5.77 2.64 24.29
CA GLU A 44 -7.04 1.94 24.03
C GLU A 44 -8.05 2.82 23.28
N GLU A 45 -8.17 4.12 23.62
CA GLU A 45 -9.10 5.02 22.94
C GLU A 45 -8.73 5.22 21.46
N VAL A 46 -7.43 5.32 21.18
CA VAL A 46 -6.92 5.43 19.81
C VAL A 46 -7.25 4.16 19.03
N ARG A 47 -7.00 2.98 19.61
CA ARG A 47 -7.29 1.68 18.98
C ARG A 47 -8.78 1.45 18.76
N ALA A 48 -9.62 1.88 19.69
CA ALA A 48 -11.07 1.66 19.64
C ALA A 48 -11.75 2.48 18.52
N LYS A 49 -11.20 3.64 18.15
CA LYS A 49 -11.73 4.53 17.10
C LYS A 49 -11.15 4.25 15.70
N TYR A 50 -10.67 3.04 15.46
CA TYR A 50 -10.06 2.64 14.19
C TYR A 50 -11.05 1.95 13.25
N TYR A 51 -11.03 2.33 11.97
CA TYR A 51 -11.99 1.86 10.95
C TYR A 51 -11.34 1.33 9.66
N GLY A 52 -10.08 0.88 9.71
CA GLY A 52 -9.34 0.36 8.55
C GLY A 52 -9.42 -1.16 8.37
N CYS A 53 -8.97 -1.64 7.21
CA CYS A 53 -9.17 -3.01 6.72
C CYS A 53 -8.06 -4.02 7.09
N GLY A 54 -7.11 -3.63 7.95
CA GLY A 54 -5.89 -4.37 8.29
C GLY A 54 -4.81 -3.43 8.82
N ILE A 55 -3.54 -3.79 8.71
CA ILE A 55 -2.40 -2.89 8.98
C ILE A 55 -1.52 -2.83 7.75
N VAL A 56 -1.13 -1.62 7.36
CA VAL A 56 -0.24 -1.38 6.23
C VAL A 56 1.08 -0.82 6.75
N VAL A 57 2.06 -1.70 6.88
CA VAL A 57 3.39 -1.36 7.38
C VAL A 57 4.42 -1.95 6.43
N PRO A 58 5.13 -1.11 5.65
CA PRO A 58 6.23 -1.60 4.84
C PRO A 58 7.47 -1.87 5.70
N ALA A 59 8.37 -2.70 5.18
CA ALA A 59 9.62 -3.04 5.84
C ALA A 59 10.66 -1.90 5.85
N ALA A 60 11.68 -2.04 6.70
CA ALA A 60 12.87 -1.18 6.79
C ALA A 60 12.55 0.30 7.05
N LEU A 61 11.80 0.58 8.13
CA LEU A 61 11.33 1.93 8.48
C LEU A 61 12.23 2.70 9.45
N GLU A 62 13.25 2.06 10.03
CA GLU A 62 14.13 2.70 11.00
C GLU A 62 14.71 4.02 10.48
N GLY A 63 14.52 5.10 11.25
CA GLY A 63 14.96 6.46 10.94
C GLY A 63 14.25 7.12 9.76
N ARG A 64 13.17 6.54 9.23
CA ARG A 64 12.45 7.09 8.08
C ARG A 64 11.40 8.11 8.47
N ARG A 65 11.11 9.00 7.52
CA ARG A 65 10.01 9.95 7.61
C ARG A 65 8.81 9.42 6.83
N VAL A 66 7.72 9.14 7.54
CA VAL A 66 6.52 8.48 7.02
C VAL A 66 5.32 9.43 7.03
N LEU A 67 4.54 9.44 5.95
CA LEU A 67 3.25 10.13 5.87
C LEU A 67 2.13 9.09 5.86
N ASP A 68 1.16 9.22 6.75
CA ASP A 68 -0.06 8.41 6.76
C ASP A 68 -1.25 9.22 6.24
N LEU A 69 -1.84 8.77 5.14
CA LEU A 69 -3.01 9.41 4.54
C LEU A 69 -4.30 8.82 5.12
N GLY A 70 -5.12 9.66 5.73
CA GLY A 70 -6.35 9.24 6.40
C GLY A 70 -6.06 8.59 7.76
N SER A 71 -5.26 9.27 8.58
CA SER A 71 -4.71 8.69 9.81
C SER A 71 -5.74 8.38 10.90
N GLY A 72 -6.96 8.92 10.80
CA GLY A 72 -8.00 8.77 11.81
C GLY A 72 -7.52 9.16 13.20
N SER A 73 -7.81 8.32 14.20
CA SER A 73 -7.37 8.46 15.59
C SER A 73 -5.86 8.26 15.79
N GLY A 74 -5.12 7.86 14.75
CA GLY A 74 -3.68 7.71 14.76
C GLY A 74 -3.16 6.31 15.10
N ARG A 75 -3.99 5.25 15.08
CA ARG A 75 -3.55 3.88 15.37
C ARG A 75 -2.30 3.49 14.57
N ASP A 76 -2.36 3.64 13.26
CA ASP A 76 -1.28 3.24 12.35
C ASP A 76 -0.08 4.20 12.50
N VAL A 77 -0.32 5.50 12.67
CA VAL A 77 0.71 6.50 13.00
C VAL A 77 1.52 6.10 14.25
N TYR A 78 0.85 5.77 15.36
CA TYR A 78 1.52 5.41 16.61
C TYR A 78 2.22 4.05 16.57
N LEU A 79 1.68 3.10 15.81
CA LEU A 79 2.37 1.85 15.56
C LEU A 79 3.66 2.10 14.76
N VAL A 80 3.56 2.84 13.65
CA VAL A 80 4.71 3.15 12.80
C VAL A 80 5.72 4.03 13.52
N ALA A 81 5.29 4.89 14.46
CA ALA A 81 6.17 5.72 15.28
C ALA A 81 7.18 4.89 16.10
N GLN A 82 6.81 3.68 16.51
CA GLN A 82 7.72 2.75 17.18
C GLN A 82 8.73 2.14 16.20
N LEU A 83 8.29 1.81 14.97
CA LEU A 83 9.12 1.20 13.93
C LEU A 83 10.16 2.16 13.33
N VAL A 84 9.79 3.42 13.16
CA VAL A 84 10.75 4.44 12.69
C VAL A 84 11.75 4.84 13.77
N GLY A 85 11.48 4.49 15.02
CA GLY A 85 12.32 4.79 16.17
C GLY A 85 12.37 6.29 16.54
N PRO A 86 13.21 6.66 17.52
CA PRO A 86 13.24 8.01 18.10
C PRO A 86 13.82 9.07 17.15
N VAL A 87 14.49 8.66 16.07
CA VAL A 87 15.11 9.57 15.08
C VAL A 87 14.27 9.71 13.81
N GLY A 88 13.33 8.80 13.56
CA GLY A 88 12.36 8.92 12.47
C GLY A 88 11.21 9.86 12.83
N GLU A 89 10.27 10.04 11.90
CA GLU A 89 9.09 10.88 12.09
C GLU A 89 7.89 10.27 11.37
N VAL A 90 6.70 10.36 11.97
CA VAL A 90 5.44 9.98 11.32
C VAL A 90 4.47 11.16 11.34
N VAL A 91 3.95 11.52 10.17
CA VAL A 91 2.95 12.59 10.01
C VAL A 91 1.64 11.96 9.57
N GLY A 92 0.58 12.12 10.35
CA GLY A 92 -0.78 11.72 9.97
C GLY A 92 -1.57 12.89 9.38
N VAL A 93 -2.32 12.64 8.30
CA VAL A 93 -3.27 13.61 7.73
C VAL A 93 -4.68 13.05 7.83
N ASP A 94 -5.62 13.81 8.41
CA ASP A 94 -7.04 13.47 8.41
C ASP A 94 -7.91 14.72 8.24
N MET A 95 -9.13 14.56 7.73
CA MET A 95 -10.08 15.66 7.54
C MET A 95 -11.02 15.88 8.76
N THR A 96 -11.00 14.95 9.72
CA THR A 96 -12.01 14.81 10.77
C THR A 96 -11.49 15.36 12.10
N ASP A 97 -12.14 16.41 12.59
CA ASP A 97 -11.76 17.10 13.82
C ASP A 97 -11.80 16.17 15.05
N GLU A 98 -12.83 15.32 15.13
CA GLU A 98 -13.04 14.40 16.25
C GLU A 98 -11.96 13.32 16.32
N GLN A 99 -11.48 12.84 15.17
CA GLN A 99 -10.43 11.83 15.07
C GLN A 99 -9.07 12.43 15.45
N LEU A 100 -8.74 13.59 14.89
CA LEU A 100 -7.50 14.31 15.18
C LEU A 100 -7.42 14.71 16.66
N ALA A 101 -8.54 15.13 17.28
CA ALA A 101 -8.56 15.46 18.70
C ALA A 101 -8.18 14.25 19.58
N THR A 102 -8.69 13.05 19.27
CA THR A 102 -8.26 11.82 19.95
C THR A 102 -6.79 11.54 19.68
N ALA A 103 -6.35 11.65 18.42
CA ALA A 103 -4.95 11.41 18.06
C ALA A 103 -4.00 12.32 18.85
N GLU A 104 -4.24 13.63 18.84
CA GLU A 104 -3.39 14.65 19.46
C GLU A 104 -3.35 14.57 20.99
N THR A 105 -4.49 14.28 21.63
CA THR A 105 -4.58 14.19 23.11
C THR A 105 -3.67 13.10 23.68
N HIS A 106 -3.38 12.06 22.89
CA HIS A 106 -2.61 10.90 23.34
C HIS A 106 -1.11 10.96 22.97
N ILE A 107 -0.62 12.04 22.34
CA ILE A 107 0.79 12.11 21.90
C ILE A 107 1.75 11.87 23.06
N ASP A 108 1.61 12.64 24.15
CA ASP A 108 2.54 12.55 25.28
C ASP A 108 2.45 11.22 26.02
N TRP A 109 1.28 10.58 26.01
CA TRP A 109 1.13 9.23 26.55
C TRP A 109 1.97 8.24 25.74
N HIS A 110 1.85 8.27 24.41
CA HIS A 110 2.60 7.36 23.53
C HIS A 110 4.10 7.62 23.60
N MET A 111 4.56 8.87 23.61
CA MET A 111 5.99 9.16 23.73
C MET A 111 6.58 8.57 25.03
N ARG A 112 5.84 8.64 26.15
CA ARG A 112 6.24 7.99 27.40
C ARG A 112 6.22 6.46 27.31
N GLN A 113 5.19 5.87 26.71
CA GLN A 113 5.12 4.41 26.55
C GLN A 113 6.25 3.87 25.67
N PHE A 114 6.63 4.61 24.63
CA PHE A 114 7.69 4.21 23.69
C PHE A 114 9.09 4.54 24.22
N GLY A 115 9.20 5.32 25.31
CA GLY A 115 10.48 5.80 25.83
C GLY A 115 11.14 6.86 24.94
N HIS A 116 10.36 7.59 24.14
CA HIS A 116 10.86 8.63 23.24
C HIS A 116 10.97 9.96 23.98
N GLU A 117 12.18 10.52 24.05
CA GLU A 117 12.42 11.84 24.68
C GLU A 117 11.84 13.00 23.88
N ARG A 118 11.69 12.83 22.56
CA ARG A 118 11.16 13.83 21.64
C ARG A 118 9.93 13.27 20.96
N ARG A 119 8.98 14.16 20.65
CA ARG A 119 7.83 13.83 19.81
C ARG A 119 8.32 13.49 18.41
N ASN A 120 8.02 12.27 17.94
CA ASN A 120 8.28 11.83 16.58
C ASN A 120 6.98 11.63 15.77
N VAL A 121 5.85 12.12 16.29
CA VAL A 121 4.56 12.12 15.60
C VAL A 121 3.99 13.52 15.48
N ARG A 122 3.30 13.78 14.38
CA ARG A 122 2.53 15.00 14.15
C ARG A 122 1.25 14.67 13.39
N PHE A 123 0.17 15.37 13.70
CA PHE A 123 -1.09 15.25 12.98
C PHE A 123 -1.44 16.56 12.29
N LEU A 124 -2.05 16.45 11.11
CA LEU A 124 -2.46 17.60 10.29
C LEU A 124 -3.90 17.44 9.86
N LYS A 125 -4.65 18.53 9.99
CA LYS A 125 -5.98 18.64 9.44
C LYS A 125 -5.92 19.00 7.97
N GLY A 126 -6.47 18.15 7.11
CA GLY A 126 -6.41 18.36 5.66
C GLY A 126 -7.23 17.36 4.86
N TYR A 127 -7.38 17.65 3.56
CA TYR A 127 -7.88 16.69 2.59
C TYR A 127 -6.70 16.03 1.90
N ILE A 128 -6.75 14.72 1.71
CA ILE A 128 -5.68 13.96 1.04
C ILE A 128 -5.59 14.28 -0.46
N GLU A 129 -6.61 14.92 -1.03
CA GLU A 129 -6.62 15.47 -2.39
C GLU A 129 -5.83 16.78 -2.52
N LYS A 130 -5.50 17.43 -1.40
CA LYS A 130 -4.95 18.80 -1.32
C LYS A 130 -3.69 18.84 -0.45
N LEU A 131 -2.80 17.86 -0.64
CA LEU A 131 -1.59 17.71 0.18
C LEU A 131 -0.63 18.91 0.04
N ASP A 132 -0.66 19.58 -1.11
CA ASP A 132 0.06 20.82 -1.40
C ASP A 132 -0.37 22.01 -0.53
N GLU A 133 -1.60 21.99 -0.01
CA GLU A 133 -2.14 23.04 0.87
C GLU A 133 -1.74 22.85 2.36
N LEU A 134 -1.09 21.72 2.71
CA LEU A 134 -0.82 21.35 4.11
C LEU A 134 0.54 21.82 4.64
N GLY A 135 1.29 22.59 3.84
CA GLY A 135 2.63 23.07 4.21
C GLY A 135 3.64 21.94 4.38
N LEU A 136 3.46 20.85 3.63
CA LEU A 136 4.40 19.74 3.58
C LEU A 136 5.45 20.04 2.49
N GLU A 137 6.73 19.94 2.87
CA GLU A 137 7.83 20.15 1.93
C GLU A 137 7.80 19.09 0.81
N PRO A 138 7.96 19.45 -0.47
CA PRO A 138 8.13 18.49 -1.55
C PRO A 138 9.35 17.59 -1.33
N ALA A 139 9.30 16.36 -1.86
CA ALA A 139 10.40 15.39 -1.80
C ALA A 139 11.01 15.21 -0.39
N SER A 140 10.16 15.12 0.64
CA SER A 140 10.57 15.14 2.04
C SER A 140 10.21 13.87 2.82
N PHE A 141 9.39 12.98 2.26
CA PHE A 141 9.01 11.71 2.87
C PHE A 141 9.73 10.52 2.22
N ASP A 142 10.18 9.57 3.03
CA ASP A 142 10.75 8.32 2.55
C ASP A 142 9.64 7.34 2.16
N VAL A 143 8.54 7.34 2.91
CA VAL A 143 7.40 6.45 2.71
C VAL A 143 6.09 7.21 2.90
N VAL A 144 5.12 6.96 2.03
CA VAL A 144 3.72 7.31 2.23
C VAL A 144 2.94 6.02 2.42
N VAL A 145 2.11 5.95 3.45
CA VAL A 145 1.20 4.83 3.70
C VAL A 145 -0.25 5.30 3.65
N SER A 146 -1.15 4.36 3.38
CA SER A 146 -2.59 4.59 3.35
C SER A 146 -3.30 3.25 3.51
N ASN A 147 -4.41 3.25 4.23
CA ASN A 147 -5.22 2.05 4.44
C ASN A 147 -6.71 2.34 4.19
N CYS A 148 -7.24 1.84 3.07
CA CYS A 148 -8.66 1.91 2.71
C CYS A 148 -9.28 3.32 2.57
N VAL A 149 -8.47 4.37 2.36
CA VAL A 149 -9.00 5.74 2.21
C VAL A 149 -8.96 6.30 0.79
N ILE A 150 -8.07 5.82 -0.09
CA ILE A 150 -7.92 6.37 -1.45
C ILE A 150 -9.20 6.13 -2.26
N ASN A 151 -9.88 5.00 -2.05
CA ASN A 151 -11.17 4.75 -2.68
C ASN A 151 -12.29 5.70 -2.28
N LEU A 152 -12.23 6.28 -1.08
CA LEU A 152 -13.17 7.29 -0.60
C LEU A 152 -12.87 8.68 -1.19
N SER A 153 -11.70 8.86 -1.80
CA SER A 153 -11.34 10.10 -2.45
C SER A 153 -12.18 10.36 -3.70
N ILE A 154 -12.61 11.62 -3.83
CA ILE A 154 -13.32 12.11 -5.01
C ILE A 154 -12.37 12.46 -6.17
N ASP A 155 -11.08 12.67 -5.89
CA ASP A 155 -10.03 12.96 -6.87
C ASP A 155 -8.78 12.10 -6.59
N LYS A 156 -8.91 10.80 -6.85
CA LYS A 156 -7.83 9.82 -6.78
C LYS A 156 -6.56 10.25 -7.56
N PRO A 157 -6.67 10.83 -8.79
CA PRO A 157 -5.51 11.39 -9.47
C PRO A 157 -4.74 12.42 -8.65
N ALA A 158 -5.44 13.33 -7.95
CA ALA A 158 -4.80 14.34 -7.10
C ALA A 158 -4.07 13.71 -5.90
N VAL A 159 -4.67 12.71 -5.24
CA VAL A 159 -4.03 11.99 -4.12
C VAL A 159 -2.73 11.33 -4.57
N LEU A 160 -2.76 10.62 -5.70
CA LEU A 160 -1.57 9.93 -6.22
C LEU A 160 -0.46 10.90 -6.62
N ARG A 161 -0.80 12.04 -7.26
CA ARG A 161 0.18 13.08 -7.58
C ARG A 161 0.76 13.73 -6.32
N GLY A 162 -0.08 14.11 -5.36
CA GLY A 162 0.38 14.70 -4.11
C GLY A 162 1.31 13.77 -3.33
N ALA A 163 0.99 12.48 -3.27
CA ALA A 163 1.89 11.48 -2.69
C ALA A 163 3.22 11.37 -3.46
N PHE A 164 3.17 11.34 -4.80
CA PHE A 164 4.37 11.32 -5.63
C PHE A 164 5.26 12.57 -5.41
N ASP A 165 4.67 13.76 -5.33
CA ASP A 165 5.40 15.02 -5.16
C ASP A 165 6.08 15.12 -3.80
N LEU A 166 5.44 14.60 -2.75
CA LEU A 166 5.97 14.57 -1.38
C LEU A 166 7.04 13.50 -1.15
N LEU A 167 7.08 12.43 -1.95
CA LEU A 167 8.09 11.39 -1.84
C LEU A 167 9.48 11.88 -2.30
N LYS A 168 10.52 11.54 -1.55
CA LYS A 168 11.91 11.64 -1.98
C LYS A 168 12.15 10.77 -3.23
N PRO A 169 13.17 11.07 -4.07
CA PRO A 169 13.67 10.07 -5.01
C PRO A 169 14.02 8.76 -4.27
N GLY A 170 13.58 7.62 -4.80
CA GLY A 170 13.69 6.33 -4.13
C GLY A 170 12.64 6.05 -3.04
N GLY A 171 11.73 7.01 -2.80
CA GLY A 171 10.63 6.87 -1.86
C GLY A 171 9.52 5.95 -2.36
N GLU A 172 8.64 5.53 -1.45
CA GLU A 172 7.60 4.53 -1.73
C GLU A 172 6.22 4.96 -1.21
N LEU A 173 5.19 4.86 -2.06
CA LEU A 173 3.80 4.81 -1.64
C LEU A 173 3.41 3.34 -1.44
N HIS A 174 3.15 2.93 -0.20
CA HIS A 174 2.77 1.57 0.18
C HIS A 174 1.39 1.57 0.82
N PHE A 175 0.38 1.03 0.14
CA PHE A 175 -1.01 1.20 0.57
C PHE A 175 -1.85 -0.03 0.30
N ALA A 176 -2.87 -0.25 1.14
CA ALA A 176 -3.91 -1.23 0.91
C ALA A 176 -5.23 -0.56 0.57
N ASP A 177 -5.95 -1.10 -0.40
CA ASP A 177 -7.29 -0.65 -0.75
C ASP A 177 -8.13 -1.76 -1.39
N VAL A 178 -9.40 -1.46 -1.63
CA VAL A 178 -10.37 -2.35 -2.28
C VAL A 178 -10.35 -2.20 -3.80
N TYR A 179 -10.25 -3.30 -4.53
CA TYR A 179 -10.29 -3.31 -5.99
C TYR A 179 -11.39 -4.22 -6.50
N CYS A 180 -11.86 -3.93 -7.71
CA CYS A 180 -12.84 -4.74 -8.40
C CYS A 180 -12.23 -5.41 -9.64
N ASP A 181 -12.74 -6.59 -9.99
CA ASP A 181 -12.40 -7.28 -11.24
C ASP A 181 -12.97 -6.60 -12.49
N ARG A 182 -13.92 -5.66 -12.32
CA ARG A 182 -14.61 -4.96 -13.39
C ARG A 182 -15.03 -3.55 -12.99
N ARG A 183 -15.46 -2.75 -13.98
CA ARG A 183 -16.05 -1.43 -13.73
C ARG A 183 -17.47 -1.57 -13.17
N LEU A 184 -17.75 -0.85 -12.08
CA LEU A 184 -19.07 -0.81 -11.46
C LEU A 184 -20.02 0.12 -12.23
N SER A 185 -21.32 -0.17 -12.20
CA SER A 185 -22.34 0.69 -12.79
C SER A 185 -22.49 2.00 -12.02
N ASP A 186 -22.99 3.05 -12.69
CA ASP A 186 -23.20 4.36 -12.03
C ASP A 186 -24.19 4.29 -10.87
N SER A 187 -25.17 3.39 -10.93
CA SER A 187 -26.11 3.14 -9.82
C SER A 187 -25.42 2.60 -8.57
N VAL A 188 -24.41 1.74 -8.74
CA VAL A 188 -23.60 1.19 -7.64
C VAL A 188 -22.65 2.25 -7.10
N ARG A 189 -21.99 3.00 -7.99
CA ARG A 189 -21.04 4.07 -7.62
C ARG A 189 -21.70 5.21 -6.84
N ALA A 190 -22.96 5.52 -7.16
CA ALA A 190 -23.73 6.58 -6.50
C ALA A 190 -24.47 6.11 -5.24
N ASP A 191 -24.47 4.81 -4.90
CA ASP A 191 -25.13 4.31 -3.70
C ASP A 191 -24.32 4.71 -2.45
N PRO A 192 -24.88 5.52 -1.53
CA PRO A 192 -24.14 6.04 -0.39
C PRO A 192 -23.71 4.97 0.61
N VAL A 193 -24.47 3.86 0.71
CA VAL A 193 -24.10 2.74 1.59
C VAL A 193 -22.92 1.99 1.00
N LEU A 194 -22.96 1.68 -0.30
CA LEU A 194 -21.85 0.98 -0.96
C LEU A 194 -20.59 1.85 -0.99
N TYR A 195 -20.74 3.17 -1.16
CA TYR A 195 -19.62 4.10 -1.09
C TYR A 195 -18.98 4.13 0.31
N GLY A 196 -19.79 4.22 1.37
CA GLY A 196 -19.31 4.22 2.76
C GLY A 196 -18.66 2.89 3.21
N GLU A 197 -18.96 1.80 2.52
CA GLU A 197 -18.32 0.48 2.72
C GLU A 197 -17.07 0.30 1.83
N CYS A 198 -16.54 1.36 1.23
CA CYS A 198 -15.41 1.37 0.28
C CYS A 198 -15.63 0.52 -1.00
N LEU A 199 -16.86 0.06 -1.26
CA LEU A 199 -17.19 -0.77 -2.44
C LEU A 199 -17.57 0.08 -3.65
N GLY A 200 -18.39 1.12 -3.46
CA GLY A 200 -18.88 1.96 -4.56
C GLY A 200 -17.78 2.81 -5.21
N GLY A 201 -16.74 3.14 -4.45
CA GLY A 201 -15.56 3.86 -4.91
C GLY A 201 -14.43 2.98 -5.44
N ALA A 202 -14.54 1.65 -5.32
CA ALA A 202 -13.50 0.70 -5.69
C ALA A 202 -13.19 0.78 -7.19
N LEU A 203 -11.90 0.94 -7.51
CA LEU A 203 -11.45 0.97 -8.89
C LEU A 203 -11.38 -0.45 -9.48
N TYR A 204 -11.72 -0.55 -10.76
CA TYR A 204 -11.25 -1.66 -11.58
C TYR A 204 -9.71 -1.66 -11.58
N TRP A 205 -9.08 -2.79 -11.26
CA TRP A 205 -7.63 -2.86 -11.11
C TRP A 205 -6.87 -2.37 -12.35
N ASN A 206 -7.39 -2.63 -13.57
CA ASN A 206 -6.73 -2.21 -14.80
C ASN A 206 -7.00 -0.73 -15.17
N ASP A 207 -7.90 -0.04 -14.46
CA ASP A 207 -8.01 1.42 -14.52
C ASP A 207 -7.06 2.11 -13.53
N PHE A 208 -6.77 1.44 -12.42
CA PHE A 208 -5.82 1.91 -11.41
C PHE A 208 -4.38 1.94 -11.94
N LEU A 209 -3.90 0.89 -12.61
CA LEU A 209 -2.51 0.85 -13.07
C LEU A 209 -2.15 2.02 -14.02
N PRO A 210 -2.95 2.35 -15.05
CA PRO A 210 -2.71 3.54 -15.87
C PRO A 210 -2.84 4.84 -15.09
N LEU A 211 -3.70 4.90 -14.08
CA LEU A 211 -3.85 6.08 -13.23
C LEU A 211 -2.59 6.33 -12.40
N ALA A 212 -2.03 5.30 -11.76
CA ALA A 212 -0.78 5.37 -11.02
C ALA A 212 0.39 5.80 -11.93
N LYS A 213 0.49 5.20 -13.14
CA LYS A 213 1.52 5.56 -14.13
C LYS A 213 1.42 7.02 -14.57
N ARG A 214 0.20 7.55 -14.78
CA ARG A 214 -0.01 8.97 -15.11
C ARG A 214 0.38 9.91 -13.96
N ALA A 215 0.37 9.44 -12.72
CA ALA A 215 0.84 10.21 -11.57
C ALA A 215 2.37 10.17 -11.40
N GLY A 216 3.09 9.35 -12.19
CA GLY A 216 4.54 9.20 -12.15
C GLY A 216 5.03 7.85 -11.62
N PHE A 217 4.15 7.00 -11.08
CA PHE A 217 4.53 5.68 -10.59
C PHE A 217 4.58 4.66 -11.73
N LEU A 218 5.77 4.50 -12.32
CA LEU A 218 5.97 3.81 -13.60
C LEU A 218 5.76 2.28 -13.53
N ASP A 219 6.05 1.66 -12.39
CA ASP A 219 5.94 0.20 -12.19
C ASP A 219 5.26 -0.14 -10.84
N PRO A 220 3.91 -0.04 -10.74
CA PRO A 220 3.18 -0.44 -9.55
C PRO A 220 3.28 -1.96 -9.30
N ARG A 221 3.68 -2.36 -8.09
CA ARG A 221 3.82 -3.79 -7.71
C ARG A 221 2.72 -4.22 -6.74
N LEU A 222 2.05 -5.32 -7.07
CA LEU A 222 1.08 -5.96 -6.19
C LEU A 222 1.82 -6.81 -5.15
N VAL A 223 1.70 -6.45 -3.87
CA VAL A 223 2.40 -7.12 -2.76
C VAL A 223 1.60 -8.33 -2.29
N THR A 224 0.35 -8.10 -1.89
CA THR A 224 -0.57 -9.15 -1.47
C THR A 224 -1.97 -8.83 -1.98
N SER A 225 -2.79 -9.87 -2.15
CA SER A 225 -4.22 -9.69 -2.40
C SER A 225 -5.02 -10.82 -1.78
N ARG A 226 -6.26 -10.52 -1.40
CA ARG A 226 -7.24 -11.49 -0.93
C ARG A 226 -8.63 -11.15 -1.46
N PRO A 227 -9.46 -12.14 -1.81
CA PRO A 227 -10.86 -11.89 -2.13
C PRO A 227 -11.62 -11.38 -0.89
N LEU A 228 -12.60 -10.51 -1.12
CA LEU A 228 -13.52 -10.03 -0.10
C LEU A 228 -14.84 -10.79 -0.18
N ASP A 229 -15.27 -11.36 0.95
CA ASP A 229 -16.55 -12.05 1.07
C ASP A 229 -17.66 -11.08 1.51
N ILE A 230 -18.53 -10.73 0.57
CA ILE A 230 -19.62 -9.79 0.82
C ILE A 230 -20.83 -10.56 1.33
N LYS A 231 -20.99 -10.73 2.64
CA LYS A 231 -22.04 -11.62 3.21
C LYS A 231 -23.48 -11.09 3.08
N ASN A 232 -23.67 -9.78 2.97
CA ASN A 232 -25.00 -9.18 2.91
C ASN A 232 -25.68 -9.42 1.55
N GLU A 233 -26.74 -10.23 1.55
CA GLU A 233 -27.46 -10.61 0.32
C GLU A 233 -28.10 -9.42 -0.43
N ALA A 234 -28.53 -8.37 0.26
CA ALA A 234 -29.07 -7.17 -0.40
C ALA A 234 -27.96 -6.41 -1.13
N ILE A 235 -26.77 -6.34 -0.54
CA ILE A 235 -25.58 -5.75 -1.17
C ILE A 235 -25.13 -6.63 -2.35
N LYS A 236 -25.01 -7.95 -2.20
CA LYS A 236 -24.65 -8.87 -3.30
C LYS A 236 -25.54 -8.67 -4.53
N ARG A 237 -26.87 -8.56 -4.34
CA ARG A 237 -27.81 -8.34 -5.44
C ARG A 237 -27.53 -7.04 -6.20
N LYS A 238 -27.15 -5.97 -5.50
CA LYS A 238 -26.79 -4.69 -6.15
C LYS A 238 -25.47 -4.78 -6.91
N LEU A 239 -24.51 -5.54 -6.40
CA LEU A 239 -23.18 -5.70 -6.99
C LEU A 239 -23.15 -6.69 -8.16
N GLY A 240 -24.15 -7.57 -8.27
CA GLY A 240 -24.25 -8.55 -9.34
C GLY A 240 -23.08 -9.53 -9.28
N GLN A 241 -22.32 -9.63 -10.39
CA GLN A 241 -21.16 -10.52 -10.49
C GLN A 241 -19.82 -9.83 -10.21
N ALA A 242 -19.83 -8.58 -9.75
CA ALA A 242 -18.60 -7.88 -9.38
C ALA A 242 -17.90 -8.61 -8.23
N GLN A 243 -16.63 -8.93 -8.42
CA GLN A 243 -15.77 -9.52 -7.40
C GLN A 243 -14.84 -8.45 -6.84
N PHE A 244 -14.65 -8.49 -5.53
CA PHE A 244 -13.88 -7.48 -4.81
C PHE A 244 -12.68 -8.13 -4.12
N PHE A 245 -11.59 -7.38 -4.06
CA PHE A 245 -10.32 -7.82 -3.52
C PHE A 245 -9.77 -6.73 -2.62
N SER A 246 -9.25 -7.09 -1.46
CA SER A 246 -8.34 -6.22 -0.72
C SER A 246 -6.95 -6.50 -1.25
N ALA A 247 -6.26 -5.46 -1.70
CA ALA A 247 -4.94 -5.56 -2.29
C ALA A 247 -4.00 -4.51 -1.72
N THR A 248 -2.79 -4.94 -1.40
CA THR A 248 -1.68 -4.06 -1.01
C THR A 248 -0.78 -3.85 -2.20
N TYR A 249 -0.56 -2.58 -2.54
CA TYR A 249 0.35 -2.16 -3.60
C TYR A 249 1.52 -1.39 -3.04
N ARG A 250 2.65 -1.47 -3.75
CA ARG A 250 3.80 -0.60 -3.57
C ARG A 250 4.18 0.10 -4.85
N LEU A 251 4.38 1.40 -4.75
CA LEU A 251 4.60 2.31 -5.87
C LEU A 251 5.85 3.14 -5.55
N PHE A 252 6.96 2.86 -6.24
CA PHE A 252 8.20 3.59 -6.04
C PHE A 252 8.26 4.87 -6.89
N LYS A 253 8.81 5.93 -6.31
CA LYS A 253 9.25 7.11 -7.04
C LYS A 253 10.69 6.90 -7.52
N LEU A 254 10.81 6.32 -8.70
CA LEU A 254 12.09 6.08 -9.36
C LEU A 254 11.98 6.56 -10.81
N ASP A 255 12.98 7.34 -11.21
CA ASP A 255 13.13 7.76 -12.60
C ASP A 255 13.68 6.60 -13.43
N GLY A 256 13.38 6.58 -14.72
CA GLY A 256 13.98 5.62 -15.66
C GLY A 256 13.48 4.18 -15.57
N LEU A 257 12.47 3.88 -14.75
CA LEU A 257 11.84 2.56 -14.78
C LEU A 257 11.17 2.31 -16.13
N GLU A 258 11.41 1.13 -16.69
CA GLU A 258 10.91 0.73 -18.00
C GLU A 258 9.49 0.18 -17.89
N THR A 259 8.73 0.22 -18.99
CA THR A 259 7.34 -0.28 -18.98
C THR A 259 7.24 -1.80 -18.96
N ALA A 260 8.31 -2.49 -19.32
CA ALA A 260 8.44 -3.94 -19.34
C ALA A 260 9.61 -4.36 -18.44
N CYS A 261 9.62 -5.62 -18.00
CA CYS A 261 10.75 -6.15 -17.27
C CYS A 261 11.88 -6.47 -18.26
N GLU A 262 12.86 -5.59 -18.36
CA GLU A 262 14.03 -5.79 -19.21
C GLU A 262 15.14 -6.55 -18.45
N ASP A 263 15.86 -7.39 -19.18
CA ASP A 263 16.95 -8.24 -18.69
C ASP A 263 18.31 -7.61 -19.03
N TYR A 264 19.08 -7.34 -17.97
CA TYR A 264 20.47 -6.89 -18.07
C TYR A 264 21.45 -7.90 -17.46
N GLY A 265 21.01 -9.14 -17.18
CA GLY A 265 21.83 -10.19 -16.57
C GLY A 265 22.10 -9.96 -15.08
N GLN A 266 21.21 -9.19 -14.43
CA GLN A 266 21.36 -8.74 -13.06
C GLN A 266 20.86 -9.76 -12.04
N ALA A 267 21.49 -9.79 -10.86
CA ALA A 267 21.04 -10.58 -9.72
C ALA A 267 21.36 -9.89 -8.40
N VAL A 268 20.59 -10.19 -7.37
CA VAL A 268 20.79 -9.67 -6.01
C VAL A 268 20.97 -10.81 -5.01
N VAL A 269 21.57 -10.50 -3.86
CA VAL A 269 21.62 -11.39 -2.70
C VAL A 269 21.08 -10.63 -1.50
N TYR A 270 20.03 -11.15 -0.87
CA TYR A 270 19.50 -10.56 0.35
C TYR A 270 20.39 -10.91 1.55
N ARG A 271 20.76 -9.91 2.36
CA ARG A 271 21.69 -10.08 3.50
C ARG A 271 21.01 -10.60 4.77
N GLY A 272 19.68 -10.56 4.86
CA GLY A 272 18.95 -10.95 6.08
C GLY A 272 18.97 -9.89 7.17
N SER A 273 19.11 -8.61 6.81
CA SER A 273 19.30 -7.50 7.76
C SER A 273 18.06 -6.63 7.99
N VAL A 274 16.93 -6.93 7.34
CA VAL A 274 15.63 -6.34 7.68
C VAL A 274 15.08 -7.12 8.86
N ALA A 275 14.84 -6.44 9.98
CA ALA A 275 14.48 -7.08 11.26
C ALA A 275 13.18 -7.89 11.17
N GLU A 276 12.23 -7.40 10.40
CA GLU A 276 10.91 -8.03 10.20
C GLU A 276 10.96 -9.23 9.26
N GLU A 277 12.02 -9.33 8.43
CA GLU A 277 12.16 -10.30 7.35
C GLU A 277 13.56 -10.94 7.35
N PRO A 278 13.99 -11.64 8.43
CA PRO A 278 15.37 -12.10 8.57
C PRO A 278 15.77 -13.22 7.60
N ASP A 279 14.81 -14.05 7.17
CA ASP A 279 15.08 -15.26 6.38
C ASP A 279 14.85 -15.08 4.88
N ALA A 280 13.88 -14.25 4.49
CA ALA A 280 13.58 -13.93 3.10
C ALA A 280 12.90 -12.57 3.02
N PHE A 281 13.25 -11.78 2.00
CA PHE A 281 12.64 -10.48 1.75
C PHE A 281 11.55 -10.58 0.68
N ALA A 282 10.33 -10.14 0.99
CA ALA A 282 9.21 -10.12 0.05
C ALA A 282 9.08 -8.72 -0.57
N LEU A 283 9.62 -8.54 -1.78
CA LEU A 283 9.45 -7.27 -2.50
C LEU A 283 8.00 -7.14 -3.00
N ASP A 284 7.44 -8.19 -3.57
CA ASP A 284 6.06 -8.21 -4.05
C ASP A 284 5.56 -9.65 -4.17
N GLY A 285 4.35 -9.86 -4.69
CA GLY A 285 3.74 -11.20 -4.84
C GLY A 285 4.51 -12.17 -5.74
N HIS A 286 5.55 -11.72 -6.44
CA HIS A 286 6.37 -12.52 -7.35
C HIS A 286 7.85 -12.63 -6.91
N HIS A 287 8.31 -11.77 -6.01
CA HIS A 287 9.72 -11.67 -5.61
C HIS A 287 9.90 -11.96 -4.12
N LEU A 288 10.07 -13.26 -3.80
CA LEU A 288 10.50 -13.72 -2.47
C LEU A 288 11.99 -14.09 -2.52
N ILE A 289 12.83 -13.25 -1.93
CA ILE A 289 14.29 -13.33 -2.05
C ILE A 289 14.89 -13.91 -0.75
N GLU A 290 15.25 -15.19 -0.78
CA GLU A 290 15.84 -15.89 0.36
C GLU A 290 17.23 -15.33 0.72
N ARG A 291 17.50 -15.22 2.02
CA ARG A 291 18.78 -14.77 2.55
C ARG A 291 19.94 -15.59 1.99
N GLY A 292 20.99 -14.90 1.53
CA GLY A 292 22.24 -15.53 1.07
C GLY A 292 22.13 -16.24 -0.28
N LYS A 293 20.95 -16.29 -0.90
CA LYS A 293 20.73 -16.89 -2.21
C LYS A 293 20.84 -15.84 -3.31
N VAL A 294 21.58 -16.16 -4.37
CA VAL A 294 21.61 -15.35 -5.59
C VAL A 294 20.24 -15.45 -6.27
N PHE A 295 19.61 -14.30 -6.50
CA PHE A 295 18.28 -14.18 -7.06
C PHE A 295 18.32 -13.27 -8.31
N PRO A 296 18.11 -13.82 -9.52
CA PRO A 296 18.06 -13.03 -10.75
C PRO A 296 16.91 -12.02 -10.73
N VAL A 297 17.14 -10.81 -11.25
CA VAL A 297 16.14 -9.74 -11.27
C VAL A 297 16.18 -8.97 -12.59
N CYS A 298 15.04 -8.42 -12.99
CA CYS A 298 14.97 -7.45 -14.08
C CYS A 298 15.51 -6.08 -13.65
N GLY A 299 15.77 -5.20 -14.63
CA GLY A 299 16.28 -3.85 -14.40
C GLY A 299 15.43 -3.01 -13.44
N ASN A 300 14.09 -3.07 -13.57
CA ASN A 300 13.22 -2.34 -12.64
C ASN A 300 13.34 -2.84 -11.20
N THR A 301 13.32 -4.17 -11.01
CA THR A 301 13.47 -4.77 -9.67
C THR A 301 14.83 -4.44 -9.08
N TRP A 302 15.89 -4.42 -9.90
CA TRP A 302 17.21 -3.96 -9.47
C TRP A 302 17.15 -2.52 -8.92
N CYS A 303 16.60 -1.56 -9.68
CA CYS A 303 16.46 -0.17 -9.23
C CYS A 303 15.60 -0.05 -7.96
N MET A 304 14.50 -0.81 -7.86
CA MET A 304 13.66 -0.83 -6.65
C MET A 304 14.41 -1.28 -5.39
N LEU A 305 15.45 -2.09 -5.54
CA LEU A 305 16.29 -2.53 -4.43
C LEU A 305 17.51 -1.61 -4.24
N ALA A 306 18.18 -1.21 -5.32
CA ALA A 306 19.45 -0.47 -5.30
C ALA A 306 19.28 1.03 -5.02
N ASP A 307 18.20 1.64 -5.51
CA ASP A 307 18.01 3.09 -5.50
C ASP A 307 16.98 3.53 -4.45
N THR A 308 16.71 2.68 -3.47
CA THR A 308 15.74 2.92 -2.40
C THR A 308 16.35 2.63 -1.03
N ARG A 309 15.55 2.77 0.03
CA ARG A 309 15.97 2.41 1.39
C ARG A 309 16.39 0.94 1.55
N PHE A 310 16.09 0.08 0.58
CA PHE A 310 16.46 -1.34 0.65
C PHE A 310 17.92 -1.61 0.31
N ALA A 311 18.63 -0.69 -0.36
CA ALA A 311 19.99 -0.92 -0.85
C ALA A 311 20.98 -1.46 0.18
N PRO A 312 21.01 -0.98 1.45
CA PRO A 312 21.94 -1.51 2.47
C PRO A 312 21.74 -3.00 2.80
N HIS A 313 20.57 -3.55 2.46
CA HIS A 313 20.16 -4.91 2.79
C HIS A 313 20.47 -5.93 1.69
N PHE A 314 21.03 -5.49 0.56
CA PHE A 314 21.31 -6.34 -0.59
C PHE A 314 22.75 -6.20 -1.08
N ASP A 315 23.27 -7.30 -1.62
CA ASP A 315 24.42 -7.30 -2.53
C ASP A 315 23.92 -7.36 -3.97
N PHE A 316 24.67 -6.74 -4.88
CA PHE A 316 24.27 -6.49 -6.25
C PHE A 316 25.30 -7.08 -7.22
N ILE A 317 24.84 -7.86 -8.21
CA ILE A 317 25.67 -8.57 -9.19
C ILE A 317 25.25 -8.18 -10.61
N GLY A 318 26.19 -7.61 -11.38
CA GLY A 318 25.94 -7.13 -12.74
C GLY A 318 25.76 -5.61 -12.83
N ASP A 319 25.49 -5.13 -14.03
CA ASP A 319 25.25 -3.72 -14.35
C ASP A 319 24.30 -3.59 -15.56
N PHE A 320 24.03 -2.36 -16.00
CA PHE A 320 23.18 -2.07 -17.16
C PHE A 320 23.95 -2.04 -18.49
N GLY A 321 25.19 -2.54 -18.54
CA GLY A 321 26.09 -2.41 -19.69
C GLY A 321 25.73 -3.30 -20.89
N THR A 322 24.94 -4.35 -20.69
CA THR A 322 24.47 -5.25 -21.77
C THR A 322 23.00 -5.58 -21.58
N HIS A 323 22.19 -5.35 -22.62
CA HIS A 323 20.76 -5.69 -22.65
C HIS A 323 20.55 -7.05 -23.33
N TYR A 324 19.79 -7.93 -22.71
CA TYR A 324 19.51 -9.29 -23.17
C TYR A 324 18.05 -9.48 -23.65
N GLY A 325 17.24 -8.42 -23.65
CA GLY A 325 15.83 -8.46 -24.03
C GLY A 325 14.89 -8.58 -22.83
N ILE A 326 13.72 -9.21 -23.03
CA ILE A 326 12.71 -9.35 -21.98
C ILE A 326 13.14 -10.35 -20.92
N PHE A 327 13.04 -9.96 -19.65
CA PHE A 327 13.32 -10.81 -18.50
C PHE A 327 12.39 -12.04 -18.48
N PRO A 328 12.94 -13.26 -18.33
CA PRO A 328 12.15 -14.49 -18.34
C PRO A 328 11.00 -14.46 -17.32
N GLY A 329 9.80 -14.83 -17.76
CA GLY A 329 8.63 -14.94 -16.87
C GLY A 329 7.84 -13.64 -16.66
N CYS A 330 8.22 -12.52 -17.28
CA CYS A 330 7.47 -11.25 -17.19
C CYS A 330 6.15 -11.21 -18.01
N GLY A 331 5.70 -12.34 -18.56
CA GLY A 331 4.42 -12.44 -19.29
C GLY A 331 4.35 -11.69 -20.63
N THR A 332 5.40 -10.98 -21.03
CA THR A 332 5.52 -10.33 -22.33
C THR A 332 6.20 -11.30 -23.30
N SER A 333 5.56 -11.56 -24.46
CA SER A 333 6.12 -12.44 -25.50
C SER A 333 6.88 -11.65 -26.54
N ILE A 334 7.99 -12.21 -27.03
CA ILE A 334 8.77 -11.60 -28.13
C ILE A 334 7.92 -11.62 -29.40
N PRO A 335 7.58 -10.46 -29.98
CA PRO A 335 6.65 -10.40 -31.12
C PRO A 335 7.24 -10.97 -32.42
N PHE A 336 8.56 -11.15 -32.46
CA PHE A 336 9.31 -11.68 -33.59
C PHE A 336 9.72 -13.15 -33.41
N ALA A 337 9.05 -13.89 -32.53
CA ALA A 337 9.31 -15.30 -32.35
C ALA A 337 9.21 -16.02 -33.71
N THR A 338 10.36 -16.39 -34.27
CA THR A 338 10.43 -17.31 -35.40
C THR A 338 9.94 -18.65 -34.86
N THR A 339 9.01 -19.28 -35.57
CA THR A 339 8.41 -20.58 -35.23
C THR A 339 9.50 -21.65 -35.09
N ALA A 340 10.10 -21.76 -33.92
CA ALA A 340 11.10 -22.77 -33.60
C ALA A 340 11.19 -22.97 -32.08
N ALA A 341 10.13 -23.57 -31.50
CA ALA A 341 10.14 -24.49 -30.36
C ALA A 341 8.76 -24.50 -29.68
N ALA A 342 7.73 -24.98 -30.39
CA ALA A 342 6.55 -25.50 -29.73
C ALA A 342 6.92 -26.89 -29.17
N SER A 343 7.28 -26.96 -27.89
CA SER A 343 7.24 -28.23 -27.15
C SER A 343 5.78 -28.58 -26.89
N PRO A 344 5.35 -29.84 -27.13
CA PRO A 344 3.94 -30.20 -27.13
C PRO A 344 3.38 -30.18 -25.70
N SER A 345 2.23 -29.53 -25.54
CA SER A 345 1.36 -29.69 -24.39
C SER A 345 1.06 -31.18 -24.20
N LYS A 346 1.40 -31.73 -23.02
CA LYS A 346 0.91 -33.04 -22.59
C LYS A 346 -0.61 -32.95 -22.40
N SER A 347 -1.37 -33.30 -23.43
CA SER A 347 -2.76 -33.72 -23.30
C SER A 347 -2.78 -35.09 -22.61
N SER A 348 -3.19 -35.15 -21.35
CA SER A 348 -3.55 -36.42 -20.72
C SER A 348 -4.96 -36.80 -21.19
N SER A 349 -5.02 -37.61 -22.25
CA SER A 349 -6.18 -38.40 -22.60
C SER A 349 -6.40 -39.48 -21.52
N GLY A 350 -7.50 -39.39 -20.78
CA GLY A 350 -8.01 -40.50 -19.98
C GLY A 350 -9.25 -41.09 -20.64
N CYS A 351 -9.10 -42.24 -21.30
CA CYS A 351 -10.20 -43.15 -21.61
C CYS A 351 -10.13 -44.31 -20.63
N CYS A 352 -11.23 -44.59 -19.93
CA CYS A 352 -11.74 -45.91 -19.56
C CYS A 352 -13.25 -45.78 -19.39
#